data_AF-R7M1A9-F1
#
_entry.id   AF-R7M1A9-F1
#
_cell.length_a   1.000
_cell.length_b   1.000
_cell.length_c   1.000
_cell.angle_alpha   90.00
_cell.angle_beta   90.00
_cell.angle_gamma   90.00
#
_symmetry.space_group_name_H-M   'P 1'
#
loop_
_entity.id
_entity.type
_entity.pdbx_description
1 polymer ?
#
loop_
_entity_poly.entity_id
_entity_poly.type
_entity_poly.pdbx_seq_one_letter_code
_entity_poly.pdbx_strand_id
1 'polypeptide(L)'
;MYRICPREGQPEKGTCLAPDVMIFGSAGGVRVFFQQYTLASETRVLCIGPVTARAAREAGCLEVETARVHSAAGIRAALEQPGGES
;
A
#
# COMPACT_ATOMS: atom_id res chain seq x y z
N MET A 1 3.92 23.08 -13.50
CA MET A 1 2.70 22.35 -13.07
C MET A 1 2.85 20.91 -13.55
N TYR A 2 2.87 19.92 -12.67
CA TYR A 2 3.00 18.50 -13.07
C TYR A 2 1.69 17.76 -12.74
N ARG A 3 1.35 16.75 -13.54
CA ARG A 3 0.16 15.89 -13.35
C ARG A 3 0.61 14.44 -13.26
N ILE A 4 0.13 13.74 -12.23
CA ILE A 4 0.31 12.29 -12.09
C ILE A 4 -0.77 11.63 -12.94
N CYS A 5 -0.36 10.89 -13.96
CA CYS A 5 -1.24 10.08 -14.80
C CYS A 5 -1.06 8.61 -14.42
N PRO A 6 -2.13 7.79 -14.39
CA PRO A 6 -1.98 6.35 -14.31
C PRO A 6 -1.13 5.83 -15.48
N ARG A 7 -0.28 4.83 -15.25
CA ARG A 7 0.51 4.21 -16.31
C ARG A 7 -0.43 3.40 -17.19
N GLU A 8 -0.45 3.71 -18.49
CA GLU A 8 -1.22 2.97 -19.50
C GLU A 8 -0.64 1.55 -19.62
N GLY A 9 -1.54 0.57 -19.59
CA GLY A 9 -1.24 -0.86 -19.54
C GLY A 9 -2.44 -1.51 -18.89
N GLN A 10 -3.26 -2.22 -19.67
CA GLN A 10 -4.52 -2.78 -19.19
C GLN A 10 -4.25 -4.05 -18.37
N PRO A 11 -4.33 -4.02 -17.03
CA PRO A 11 -4.68 -5.24 -16.32
C PRO A 11 -6.09 -5.62 -16.71
N GLU A 12 -6.29 -6.89 -17.01
CA GLU A 12 -7.61 -7.49 -16.98
C GLU A 12 -8.26 -7.20 -15.62
N LYS A 13 -9.40 -6.50 -15.66
CA LYS A 13 -10.12 -6.01 -14.48
C LYS A 13 -10.32 -7.15 -13.48
N GLY A 14 -9.83 -6.97 -12.25
CA GLY A 14 -9.91 -8.00 -11.21
C GLY A 14 -8.67 -8.87 -11.09
N THR A 15 -7.52 -8.44 -11.62
CA THR A 15 -6.24 -9.10 -11.35
C THR A 15 -5.92 -9.00 -9.85
N CYS A 16 -5.80 -10.16 -9.19
CA CYS A 16 -5.37 -10.23 -7.80
C CYS A 16 -3.84 -10.25 -7.73
N LEU A 17 -3.26 -9.35 -6.96
CA LEU A 17 -1.83 -9.34 -6.66
C LEU A 17 -1.60 -9.91 -5.25
N ALA A 18 -0.52 -10.67 -5.08
CA ALA A 18 -0.13 -11.25 -3.79
C ALA A 18 1.32 -10.91 -3.40
N PRO A 19 1.70 -9.62 -3.29
CA PRO A 19 2.98 -9.25 -2.69
C PRO A 19 2.90 -9.37 -1.16
N ASP A 20 4.05 -9.58 -0.50
CA ASP A 20 4.13 -9.57 0.97
C ASP A 20 3.81 -8.18 1.56
N VAL A 21 4.19 -7.12 0.83
CA VAL A 21 4.00 -5.71 1.23
C VAL A 21 3.65 -4.88 0.01
N MET A 22 2.59 -4.08 0.13
CA MET A 22 2.17 -3.08 -0.84
C MET A 22 2.30 -1.67 -0.25
N ILE A 23 3.03 -0.77 -0.92
CA ILE A 23 3.27 0.59 -0.42
C ILE A 23 2.50 1.61 -1.24
N PHE A 24 1.69 2.45 -0.58
CA PHE A 24 0.99 3.57 -1.21
C PHE A 24 1.54 4.92 -0.76
N GLY A 25 2.04 5.67 -1.74
CA GLY A 25 2.50 7.05 -1.55
C GLY A 25 1.41 8.12 -1.62
N SER A 26 0.17 7.78 -2.01
CA SER A 26 -0.93 8.75 -2.08
C SER A 26 -2.30 8.09 -2.06
N ALA A 27 -3.29 8.80 -1.52
CA ALA A 27 -4.69 8.38 -1.55
C ALA A 27 -5.25 8.26 -2.99
N GLY A 28 -4.79 9.11 -3.92
CA GLY A 28 -5.17 9.01 -5.32
C GLY A 28 -4.70 7.70 -5.97
N GLY A 29 -3.44 7.32 -5.71
CA GLY A 29 -2.87 6.05 -6.17
C GLY A 29 -3.63 4.83 -5.63
N VAL A 30 -4.02 4.85 -4.36
CA VAL A 30 -4.87 3.81 -3.76
C VAL A 30 -6.18 3.65 -4.56
N ARG A 31 -6.92 4.75 -4.72
CA ARG A 31 -8.24 4.71 -5.37
C ARG A 31 -8.17 4.20 -6.80
N VAL A 32 -7.17 4.64 -7.56
CA VAL A 32 -6.97 4.20 -8.95
C VAL A 32 -6.53 2.74 -9.00
N PHE A 33 -5.63 2.31 -8.11
CA PHE A 33 -5.17 0.93 -8.05
C PHE A 33 -6.33 -0.05 -7.80
N PHE A 34 -7.18 0.22 -6.80
CA PHE A 34 -8.31 -0.66 -6.46
C PHE A 34 -9.47 -0.64 -7.46
N GLN A 35 -9.44 0.21 -8.49
CA GLN A 35 -10.38 0.09 -9.62
C GLN A 35 -10.02 -1.07 -10.55
N GLN A 36 -8.77 -1.52 -10.53
CA GLN A 36 -8.22 -2.46 -11.49
C GLN A 36 -7.71 -3.74 -10.82
N TYR A 37 -7.15 -3.62 -9.62
CA TYR A 37 -6.49 -4.69 -8.89
C TYR A 37 -7.16 -4.97 -7.55
N THR A 38 -7.02 -6.19 -7.08
CA THR A 38 -7.25 -6.58 -5.69
C THR A 38 -5.94 -7.07 -5.07
N LEU A 39 -5.89 -7.09 -3.74
CA LEU A 39 -4.77 -7.66 -3.00
C LEU A 39 -5.21 -8.94 -2.31
N ALA A 40 -4.30 -9.91 -2.20
CA ALA A 40 -4.49 -11.07 -1.35
C ALA A 40 -4.68 -10.62 0.11
N SER A 41 -5.45 -11.37 0.89
CA SER A 41 -5.75 -11.01 2.29
C SER A 41 -4.51 -10.98 3.20
N GLU A 42 -3.47 -11.70 2.81
CA GLU A 42 -2.15 -11.76 3.47
C GLU A 42 -1.20 -10.61 3.07
N THR A 43 -1.57 -9.79 2.08
CA THR A 43 -0.76 -8.62 1.69
C THR A 43 -0.90 -7.50 2.71
N ARG A 44 0.22 -7.11 3.32
CA ARG A 44 0.29 -5.95 4.22
C ARG A 44 0.31 -4.65 3.44
N VAL A 45 -0.48 -3.66 3.86
CA VAL A 45 -0.58 -2.37 3.17
C VAL A 45 0.08 -1.26 3.98
N LEU A 46 1.17 -0.70 3.47
CA LEU A 46 1.90 0.41 4.09
C LEU A 46 1.56 1.74 3.41
N CYS A 47 1.06 2.69 4.17
CA CYS A 47 0.66 4.01 3.68
C CYS A 47 1.62 5.08 4.17
N ILE A 48 2.00 6.01 3.29
CA ILE A 48 2.91 7.12 3.64
C ILE A 48 2.33 8.11 4.65
N GLY A 49 1.02 8.08 4.89
CA GLY A 49 0.37 9.02 5.79
C GLY A 49 -1.09 8.65 6.06
N PRO A 50 -1.72 9.31 7.06
CA PRO A 50 -3.04 8.94 7.55
C PRO A 50 -4.14 9.10 6.49
N VAL A 51 -4.00 10.08 5.59
CA VAL A 51 -4.95 10.29 4.48
C VAL A 51 -4.90 9.12 3.49
N THR A 52 -3.70 8.62 3.19
CA THR A 52 -3.53 7.45 2.33
C THR A 52 -4.03 6.18 3.01
N ALA A 53 -3.76 6.03 4.32
CA ALA A 53 -4.25 4.91 5.11
C ALA A 53 -5.78 4.84 5.15
N ARG A 54 -6.44 6.00 5.31
CA ARG A 54 -7.90 6.09 5.22
C ARG A 54 -8.41 5.61 3.87
N ALA A 55 -7.81 6.07 2.77
CA ALA A 55 -8.20 5.64 1.43
C ALA A 55 -8.05 4.12 1.24
N ALA A 56 -7.01 3.51 1.81
CA ALA A 56 -6.78 2.06 1.72
C ALA A 56 -7.86 1.27 2.48
N ARG A 57 -8.25 1.73 3.68
CA ARG A 57 -9.35 1.14 4.45
C ARG A 57 -10.69 1.27 3.74
N GLU A 58 -10.97 2.44 3.16
CA GLU A 58 -12.17 2.66 2.34
C GLU A 58 -12.22 1.74 1.11
N ALA A 59 -11.06 1.28 0.62
CA ALA A 59 -10.95 0.32 -0.47
C ALA A 59 -11.02 -1.16 -0.02
N GLY A 60 -11.22 -1.43 1.28
CA GLY A 60 -11.39 -2.78 1.81
C GLY A 60 -10.12 -3.45 2.34
N CYS A 61 -9.01 -2.71 2.49
CA CYS A 61 -7.81 -3.25 3.12
C CYS A 61 -7.99 -3.38 4.63
N LEU A 62 -7.73 -4.57 5.17
CA LEU A 62 -7.86 -4.87 6.60
C LEU A 62 -6.59 -4.51 7.38
N GLU A 63 -5.42 -4.89 6.86
CA GLU A 63 -4.12 -4.63 7.49
C GLU A 63 -3.44 -3.40 6.88
N VAL A 64 -3.84 -2.21 7.36
CA VAL A 64 -3.28 -0.93 6.92
C VAL A 64 -2.42 -0.30 8.00
N GLU A 65 -1.12 -0.24 7.72
CA GLU A 65 -0.10 0.42 8.53
C GLU A 65 0.24 1.80 7.96
N THR A 66 0.62 2.74 8.83
CA THR A 66 1.12 4.05 8.40
C THR A 66 2.59 4.15 8.76
N ALA A 67 3.44 4.48 7.78
CA ALA A 67 4.86 4.64 8.02
C ALA A 67 5.07 5.79 9.04
N ARG A 68 5.68 5.50 10.19
CA ARG A 68 6.06 6.53 11.18
C ARG A 68 7.28 7.36 10.74
N VAL A 69 8.03 6.88 9.74
CA VAL A 69 9.25 7.51 9.24
C VAL A 69 9.31 7.41 7.71
N HIS A 70 9.34 8.55 7.03
CA HIS A 70 9.39 8.65 5.57
C HIS A 70 10.84 8.46 5.06
N SER A 71 11.43 7.29 5.26
CA SER A 71 12.74 6.97 4.66
C SER A 71 12.85 5.48 4.32
N ALA A 72 13.65 5.15 3.31
CA ALA A 72 13.96 3.77 2.95
C ALA A 72 14.55 2.98 4.15
N ALA A 73 15.26 3.67 5.05
CA ALA A 73 15.77 3.10 6.30
C ALA A 73 14.64 2.75 7.30
N GLY A 74 13.57 3.54 7.35
CA GLY A 74 12.40 3.25 8.20
C GLY A 74 11.62 2.02 7.75
N ILE A 75 11.56 1.74 6.45
CA ILE A 75 10.96 0.51 5.90
C ILE A 75 11.84 -0.71 6.25
N ARG A 76 13.17 -0.56 6.18
CA ARG A 76 14.11 -1.64 6.55
C ARG A 76 13.98 -2.03 8.02
N ALA A 77 13.92 -1.04 8.92
CA ALA A 77 13.77 -1.28 10.35
C ALA A 77 12.45 -1.97 10.73
N ALA A 78 11.37 -1.76 9.97
CA ALA A 78 10.09 -2.44 10.19
C ALA A 78 10.09 -3.91 9.72
N LEU A 79 10.97 -4.27 8.76
CA LEU A 79 11.13 -5.63 8.27
C LEU A 79 12.10 -6.47 9.15
N GLU A 80 12.97 -5.81 9.93
CA GLU A 80 14.00 -6.45 10.76
C GLU A 80 13.54 -6.82 12.18
N GLN A 81 12.23 -6.81 12.49
CA GLN A 81 11.72 -7.28 13.79
C GLN A 81 11.09 -8.67 13.69
N PRO A 82 11.86 -9.78 13.78
CA PRO A 82 11.34 -11.03 14.31
C PRO A 82 11.11 -10.85 15.82
N GLY A 83 9.94 -11.27 16.31
CA GLY A 83 9.62 -11.24 17.73
C GLY A 83 10.64 -12.00 18.58
N GLY A 84 10.79 -11.60 19.84
CA GLY A 84 11.54 -12.37 20.82
C GLY A 84 11.93 -11.63 22.10
N GLU A 85 11.06 -11.74 23.11
CA GLU A 85 11.37 -12.03 24.52
C GLU A 85 12.28 -11.10 25.34
N SER A 86 11.68 -10.36 26.28
CA SER A 86 11.73 -10.65 27.75
C SER A 86 10.91 -9.63 28.53
#